data_AF-A0A8K0SIF9-F1
#
_entry.id   AF-A0A8K0SIF9-F1
#
_cell.length_a   1.000
_cell.length_b   1.000
_cell.length_c   1.000
_cell.angle_alpha   90.00
_cell.angle_beta   90.00
_cell.angle_gamma   90.00
#
_symmetry.space_group_name_H-M   'P 1'
#
loop_
_entity.id
_entity.type
_entity.pdbx_description
1 polymer ?
#
loop_
_entity_poly.entity_id
_entity_poly.type
_entity_poly.pdbx_seq_one_letter_code
_entity_poly.pdbx_strand_id
1 'polypeptide(L)'
;MRLKIIDFQDVQADLDTGLPTNFNTCFHTAAEAPDLPVPTNAPYSFERWLPLILSTRGLPPSAVQTVVFSPAQIRVLLHAAEASIHTRVLNRSYAEDLEEEVHPALAALAFPPEGLFMRTADCSPKDGAHATPGVLALHSAADAVLRATTSMRTWSTLNNAMNRGARELKAFFLPFDAAMRAEREYRVFCAPGTLRVTAVSQYRWHKPWIFAGREDQERRDVADKIMRGVEEIHGRIVRELGAEETDGLARAQGFSFDVLFDEGTESCSLIELNTFGVRSACGSCLFQWVKDRELLYGAAEEVEFRVAM
;
A
#
# COMPACT_ATOMS: atom_id res chain seq x y z
N MET A 1 17.12 -18.05 4.20
CA MET A 1 15.67 -17.78 4.10
C MET A 1 14.98 -19.13 3.95
N ARG A 2 13.88 -19.34 4.68
CA ARG A 2 13.06 -20.54 4.57
C ARG A 2 11.81 -20.24 3.76
N LEU A 3 11.68 -20.87 2.61
CA LEU A 3 10.44 -20.89 1.84
C LEU A 3 9.42 -21.81 2.53
N LYS A 4 8.33 -21.25 3.02
CA LYS A 4 7.21 -21.95 3.63
C LYS A 4 5.99 -21.89 2.72
N ILE A 5 5.51 -23.07 2.37
CA ILE A 5 4.28 -23.23 1.59
C ILE A 5 3.12 -23.33 2.58
N ILE A 6 2.13 -22.47 2.40
CA ILE A 6 0.84 -22.50 3.07
C ILE A 6 -0.13 -23.24 2.15
N ASP A 7 -0.87 -24.22 2.68
CA ASP A 7 -1.91 -24.90 1.90
C ASP A 7 -3.00 -23.88 1.54
N PHE A 8 -3.28 -23.72 0.25
CA PHE A 8 -4.31 -22.80 -0.20
C PHE A 8 -5.71 -23.19 0.31
N GLN A 9 -5.95 -24.45 0.66
CA GLN A 9 -7.19 -24.88 1.31
C GLN A 9 -7.37 -24.24 2.69
N ASP A 10 -6.30 -24.07 3.47
CA ASP A 10 -6.36 -23.38 4.76
C ASP A 10 -6.69 -21.89 4.57
N VAL A 11 -6.13 -21.27 3.54
CA VAL A 11 -6.43 -19.87 3.18
C VAL A 11 -7.90 -19.73 2.77
N GLN A 12 -8.39 -20.66 1.94
CA GLN A 12 -9.79 -20.65 1.49
C GLN A 12 -10.75 -20.88 2.67
N ALA A 13 -10.43 -21.80 3.57
CA ALA A 13 -11.22 -22.06 4.78
C ALA A 13 -11.30 -20.82 5.69
N ASP A 14 -10.21 -20.07 5.86
CA ASP A 14 -10.20 -18.83 6.64
C ASP A 14 -11.01 -17.71 5.95
N LEU A 15 -10.95 -17.61 4.62
CA LEU A 15 -11.76 -16.67 3.84
C LEU A 15 -13.26 -16.95 3.94
N ASP A 16 -13.65 -18.23 3.91
CA ASP A 16 -15.04 -18.66 3.95
C ASP A 16 -15.75 -18.32 5.28
N THR A 17 -14.99 -17.97 6.33
CA THR A 17 -15.54 -17.44 7.59
C THR A 17 -16.13 -16.03 7.46
N GLY A 18 -15.83 -15.31 6.37
CA GLY A 18 -16.24 -13.92 6.15
C GLY A 18 -15.41 -12.87 6.90
N LEU A 19 -14.70 -13.25 7.96
CA LEU A 19 -13.74 -12.41 8.67
C LEU A 19 -12.46 -13.22 8.95
N PRO A 20 -11.43 -13.11 8.10
CA PRO A 20 -10.19 -13.87 8.26
C PRO A 20 -9.55 -13.67 9.64
N THR A 21 -9.20 -14.77 10.31
CA THR A 21 -8.58 -14.76 11.66
C THR A 21 -7.18 -15.37 11.69
N ASN A 22 -6.83 -16.12 10.66
CA ASN A 22 -5.56 -16.84 10.54
C ASN A 22 -4.62 -16.17 9.54
N PHE A 23 -5.15 -15.48 8.54
CA PHE A 23 -4.36 -14.77 7.54
C PHE A 23 -4.82 -13.32 7.40
N ASN A 24 -3.86 -12.46 7.05
CA ASN A 24 -4.06 -11.05 6.72
C ASN A 24 -4.81 -10.25 7.80
N THR A 25 -4.57 -10.61 9.05
CA THR A 25 -5.09 -9.90 10.21
C THR A 25 -4.52 -8.48 10.32
N CYS A 26 -5.26 -7.59 10.97
CA CYS A 26 -4.86 -6.22 11.30
C CYS A 26 -5.76 -5.70 12.43
N PHE A 27 -5.46 -4.50 12.96
CA PHE A 27 -6.25 -3.84 13.99
C PHE A 27 -6.47 -4.65 15.28
N HIS A 28 -5.49 -5.43 15.72
CA HIS A 28 -5.63 -6.15 16.99
C HIS A 28 -5.78 -5.19 18.18
N THR A 29 -6.56 -5.64 19.15
CA THR A 29 -6.93 -4.88 20.34
C THR A 29 -5.79 -4.82 21.36
N ALA A 30 -5.90 -3.91 22.33
CA ALA A 30 -5.00 -3.91 23.49
C ALA A 30 -5.12 -5.18 24.35
N ALA A 31 -6.23 -5.92 24.26
CA ALA A 31 -6.35 -7.19 24.97
C ALA A 31 -5.51 -8.30 24.32
N GLU A 32 -5.41 -8.29 22.99
CA GLU A 32 -4.61 -9.26 22.22
C GLU A 32 -3.11 -8.95 22.23
N ALA A 33 -2.73 -7.67 22.35
CA ALA A 33 -1.34 -7.22 22.41
C ALA A 33 -1.17 -6.07 23.43
N PRO A 34 -1.26 -6.37 24.74
CA PRO A 34 -1.29 -5.34 25.80
C PRO A 34 0.02 -4.59 25.96
N ASP A 35 1.13 -5.20 25.57
CA ASP A 35 2.48 -4.68 25.71
C ASP A 35 2.95 -3.89 24.48
N LEU A 36 2.09 -3.75 23.45
CA LEU A 36 2.41 -3.01 22.23
C LEU A 36 1.51 -1.78 22.06
N PRO A 37 2.08 -0.62 21.70
CA PRO A 37 1.31 0.59 21.44
C PRO A 37 0.61 0.53 20.08
N VAL A 38 -0.31 1.46 19.84
CA VAL A 38 -0.80 1.75 18.48
C VAL A 38 0.30 2.54 17.75
N PRO A 39 0.88 2.03 16.65
CA PRO A 39 1.93 2.73 15.93
C PRO A 39 1.37 3.92 15.15
N THR A 40 2.20 4.95 14.92
CA THR A 40 1.84 6.08 14.05
C THR A 40 2.19 5.81 12.59
N ASN A 41 1.39 6.34 11.66
CA ASN A 41 1.66 6.26 10.20
C ASN A 41 2.65 7.32 9.70
N ALA A 42 2.95 8.35 10.52
CA ALA A 42 3.75 9.50 10.11
C ALA A 42 5.06 9.17 9.37
N PRO A 43 5.87 8.18 9.78
CA PRO A 43 7.14 7.93 9.12
C PRO A 43 7.04 7.14 7.81
N TYR A 44 5.85 6.63 7.47
CA TYR A 44 5.63 5.80 6.27
C TYR A 44 4.86 6.54 5.18
N SER A 45 4.68 7.86 5.33
CA SER A 45 4.02 8.71 4.33
C SER A 45 4.61 8.49 2.94
N PHE A 46 3.75 8.27 1.95
CA PHE A 46 4.19 8.07 0.57
C PHE A 46 5.03 9.23 0.04
N GLU A 47 4.72 10.47 0.44
CA GLU A 47 5.48 11.65 0.02
C GLU A 47 6.96 11.57 0.42
N ARG A 48 7.23 11.12 1.65
CA ARG A 48 8.60 10.95 2.17
C ARG A 48 9.40 9.95 1.33
N TRP A 49 8.76 8.86 0.93
CA TRP A 49 9.41 7.75 0.24
C TRP A 49 9.32 7.83 -1.29
N LEU A 50 8.61 8.83 -1.81
CA LEU A 50 8.39 9.03 -3.23
C LEU A 50 9.69 9.07 -4.04
N PRO A 51 10.75 9.81 -3.65
CA PRO A 51 12.00 9.82 -4.41
C PRO A 51 12.62 8.43 -4.58
N LEU A 52 12.63 7.62 -3.50
CA LEU A 52 13.15 6.26 -3.54
C LEU A 52 12.26 5.36 -4.41
N ILE A 53 10.94 5.44 -4.26
CA ILE A 53 9.95 4.70 -5.06
C ILE A 53 10.19 4.95 -6.55
N LEU A 54 10.28 6.21 -6.97
CA LEU A 54 10.54 6.58 -8.37
C LEU A 54 11.87 6.03 -8.86
N SER A 55 12.94 6.22 -8.07
CA SER A 55 14.27 5.75 -8.44
C SER A 55 14.31 4.23 -8.64
N THR A 56 13.68 3.45 -7.76
CA THR A 56 13.64 1.98 -7.88
C THR A 56 12.85 1.51 -9.10
N ARG A 57 11.90 2.32 -9.56
CA ARG A 57 11.08 2.06 -10.76
C ARG A 57 11.69 2.63 -12.05
N GLY A 58 12.87 3.24 -11.97
CA GLY A 58 13.51 3.91 -13.12
C GLY A 58 12.73 5.14 -13.62
N LEU A 59 11.89 5.75 -12.79
CA LEU A 59 11.11 6.93 -13.15
C LEU A 59 11.84 8.21 -12.73
N PRO A 60 11.91 9.24 -13.59
CA PRO A 60 12.43 10.54 -13.19
C PRO A 60 11.44 11.25 -12.25
N PRO A 61 11.89 12.17 -11.38
CA PRO A 61 11.01 12.97 -10.53
C PRO A 61 9.90 13.71 -11.30
N SER A 62 10.20 14.14 -12.53
CA SER A 62 9.26 14.83 -13.42
C SER A 62 8.13 13.93 -13.94
N ALA A 63 8.19 12.61 -13.73
CA ALA A 63 7.10 11.72 -14.08
C ALA A 63 5.89 11.90 -13.16
N VAL A 64 6.08 12.44 -11.95
CA VAL A 64 4.99 12.65 -10.99
C VAL A 64 4.39 14.02 -11.15
N GLN A 65 3.07 14.06 -11.25
CA GLN A 65 2.30 15.29 -11.19
C GLN A 65 1.66 15.38 -9.80
N THR A 66 1.76 16.56 -9.16
CA THR A 66 1.23 16.77 -7.81
C THR A 66 0.15 17.84 -7.85
N VAL A 67 -1.00 17.52 -7.29
CA VAL A 67 -2.11 18.45 -7.10
C VAL A 67 -2.26 18.71 -5.61
N VAL A 68 -2.33 19.98 -5.24
CA VAL A 68 -2.46 20.42 -3.85
C VAL A 68 -3.88 20.95 -3.66
N PHE A 69 -4.65 20.30 -2.81
CA PHE A 69 -6.01 20.71 -2.47
C PHE A 69 -6.01 21.63 -1.26
N SER A 70 -6.72 22.75 -1.37
CA SER A 70 -6.97 23.68 -0.27
C SER A 70 -8.00 23.13 0.73
N PRO A 71 -8.16 23.72 1.92
CA PRO A 71 -9.17 23.28 2.89
C PRO A 71 -10.61 23.35 2.37
N ALA A 72 -10.90 24.30 1.47
CA ALA A 72 -12.20 24.41 0.82
C ALA A 72 -12.43 23.22 -0.13
N GLN A 73 -11.45 22.90 -0.97
CA GLN A 73 -11.51 21.78 -1.91
C GLN A 73 -11.59 20.43 -1.19
N ILE A 74 -10.82 20.25 -0.10
CA ILE A 74 -10.89 19.05 0.74
C ILE A 74 -12.31 18.88 1.30
N ARG A 75 -12.96 19.97 1.73
CA ARG A 75 -14.33 19.93 2.25
C ARG A 75 -15.36 19.53 1.19
N VAL A 76 -15.26 20.11 -0.01
CA VAL A 76 -16.14 19.75 -1.14
C VAL A 76 -15.96 18.26 -1.49
N LEU A 77 -14.72 17.80 -1.62
CA LEU A 77 -14.41 16.38 -1.85
C LEU A 77 -14.96 15.47 -0.75
N LEU A 78 -14.84 15.88 0.51
CA LEU A 78 -15.32 15.11 1.66
C LEU A 78 -16.85 14.94 1.63
N HIS A 79 -17.60 16.04 1.46
CA HIS A 79 -19.07 15.99 1.41
C HIS A 79 -19.56 15.20 0.18
N ALA A 80 -18.92 15.40 -0.97
CA ALA A 80 -19.22 14.61 -2.16
C ALA A 80 -18.95 13.12 -1.90
N ALA A 81 -17.85 12.80 -1.21
CA ALA A 81 -17.53 11.41 -0.88
C ALA A 81 -18.56 10.76 0.05
N GLU A 82 -18.98 11.46 1.11
CA GLU A 82 -20.05 11.02 2.02
C GLU A 82 -21.33 10.66 1.28
N ALA A 83 -21.67 11.42 0.24
CA ALA A 83 -22.87 11.23 -0.55
C ALA A 83 -22.76 10.17 -1.67
N SER A 84 -21.53 9.73 -2.02
CA SER A 84 -21.25 8.90 -3.20
C SER A 84 -20.66 7.52 -2.90
N ILE A 85 -20.03 7.33 -1.74
CA ILE A 85 -19.41 6.07 -1.33
C ILE A 85 -20.37 4.87 -1.44
N HIS A 86 -21.58 5.01 -0.92
CA HIS A 86 -22.53 3.90 -0.83
C HIS A 86 -23.11 3.52 -2.20
N THR A 87 -23.33 4.52 -3.05
CA THR A 87 -23.92 4.34 -4.38
C THR A 87 -22.89 4.00 -5.45
N ARG A 88 -21.61 4.24 -5.17
CA ARG A 88 -20.50 4.10 -6.14
C ARG A 88 -20.67 4.97 -7.39
N VAL A 89 -21.48 6.02 -7.30
CA VAL A 89 -21.77 6.96 -8.38
C VAL A 89 -21.64 8.37 -7.85
N LEU A 90 -21.15 9.29 -8.67
CA LEU A 90 -21.07 10.68 -8.30
C LEU A 90 -22.48 11.25 -8.03
N ASN A 91 -22.67 11.81 -6.84
CA ASN A 91 -23.94 12.39 -6.44
C ASN A 91 -24.14 13.73 -7.18
N ARG A 92 -25.21 13.81 -7.96
CA ARG A 92 -25.49 14.97 -8.83
C ARG A 92 -25.62 16.29 -8.08
N SER A 93 -25.99 16.26 -6.80
CA SER A 93 -26.11 17.47 -5.98
C SER A 93 -24.78 18.19 -5.75
N TYR A 94 -23.65 17.49 -5.89
CA TYR A 94 -22.30 18.05 -5.72
C TYR A 94 -21.57 18.27 -7.06
N ALA A 95 -22.22 18.01 -8.19
CA ALA A 95 -21.55 18.07 -9.50
C ALA A 95 -21.07 19.49 -9.84
N GLU A 96 -21.89 20.50 -9.57
CA GLU A 96 -21.55 21.91 -9.78
C GLU A 96 -20.39 22.35 -8.87
N ASP A 97 -20.50 22.10 -7.55
CA ASP A 97 -19.44 22.40 -6.58
C ASP A 97 -18.10 21.75 -6.95
N LEU A 98 -18.12 20.49 -7.42
CA LEU A 98 -16.90 19.79 -7.85
C LEU A 98 -16.29 20.39 -9.13
N GLU A 99 -17.14 20.77 -10.09
CA GLU A 99 -16.69 21.39 -11.33
C GLU A 99 -16.11 22.79 -11.08
N GLU A 100 -16.69 23.56 -10.16
CA GLU A 100 -16.24 24.92 -9.86
C GLU A 100 -15.01 24.94 -8.94
N GLU A 101 -14.97 24.09 -7.89
CA GLU A 101 -13.95 24.17 -6.85
C GLU A 101 -12.80 23.18 -7.06
N VAL A 102 -13.07 21.96 -7.54
CA VAL A 102 -12.09 20.86 -7.55
C VAL A 102 -11.46 20.64 -8.92
N HIS A 103 -12.27 20.63 -9.98
CA HIS A 103 -11.80 20.41 -11.35
C HIS A 103 -10.69 21.40 -11.79
N PRO A 104 -10.73 22.70 -11.44
CA PRO A 104 -9.67 23.63 -11.82
C PRO A 104 -8.29 23.24 -11.28
N ALA A 105 -8.21 22.61 -10.10
CA ALA A 105 -6.95 22.12 -9.54
C ALA A 105 -6.38 20.93 -10.32
N LEU A 106 -7.24 20.19 -11.04
CA LEU A 106 -6.88 19.04 -11.86
C LEU A 106 -6.64 19.43 -13.34
N ALA A 107 -6.97 20.65 -13.75
CA ALA A 107 -6.94 21.08 -15.15
C ALA A 107 -5.55 21.03 -15.79
N ALA A 108 -4.50 21.16 -14.97
CA ALA A 108 -3.10 21.10 -15.44
C ALA A 108 -2.56 19.66 -15.56
N LEU A 109 -3.34 18.63 -15.21
CA LEU A 109 -2.91 17.25 -15.35
C LEU A 109 -2.75 16.87 -16.83
N ALA A 110 -1.55 16.41 -17.17
CA ALA A 110 -1.26 15.75 -18.43
C ALA A 110 -1.58 14.26 -18.33
N PHE A 111 -2.55 13.79 -19.09
CA PHE A 111 -2.92 12.37 -19.15
C PHE A 111 -2.18 11.68 -20.31
N PRO A 112 -1.20 10.82 -20.04
CA PRO A 112 -0.52 10.06 -21.09
C PRO A 112 -1.44 8.94 -21.63
N PRO A 113 -1.12 8.33 -22.78
CA PRO A 113 -1.93 7.25 -23.38
C PRO A 113 -2.19 6.06 -22.43
N GLU A 114 -1.20 5.69 -21.62
CA GLU A 114 -1.31 4.65 -20.60
C GLU A 114 -2.19 5.05 -19.41
N GLY A 115 -2.49 6.33 -19.25
CA GLY A 115 -3.25 6.91 -18.15
C GLY A 115 -2.43 7.15 -16.89
N LEU A 116 -3.11 7.57 -15.82
CA LEU A 116 -2.49 7.90 -14.53
C LEU A 116 -2.97 6.95 -13.41
N PHE A 117 -2.10 6.74 -12.44
CA PHE A 117 -2.41 6.19 -11.13
C PHE A 117 -2.40 7.33 -10.09
N MET A 118 -3.47 7.45 -9.31
CA MET A 118 -3.61 8.49 -8.27
C MET A 118 -3.45 7.88 -6.87
N ARG A 119 -2.83 8.64 -5.97
CA ARG A 119 -2.90 8.40 -4.52
C ARG A 119 -2.66 9.66 -3.70
N THR A 120 -3.03 9.62 -2.43
CA THR A 120 -2.58 10.58 -1.41
C THR A 120 -1.32 10.04 -0.72
N ALA A 121 -0.81 10.80 0.26
CA ALA A 121 0.24 10.35 1.16
C ALA A 121 -0.13 9.05 1.91
N ASP A 122 -1.40 8.93 2.30
CA ASP A 122 -1.89 7.86 3.19
C ASP A 122 -2.52 6.67 2.46
N CYS A 123 -3.10 6.87 1.26
CA CYS A 123 -3.81 5.81 0.58
C CYS A 123 -3.92 6.01 -0.94
N SER A 124 -4.14 4.90 -1.66
CA SER A 124 -4.67 4.93 -3.01
C SER A 124 -6.16 4.57 -3.01
N PRO A 125 -6.97 5.19 -3.89
CA PRO A 125 -8.42 4.99 -3.93
C PRO A 125 -8.80 3.71 -4.70
N LYS A 126 -8.08 2.61 -4.46
CA LYS A 126 -8.23 1.34 -5.20
C LYS A 126 -9.62 0.71 -5.06
N ASP A 127 -10.34 1.06 -4.00
CA ASP A 127 -11.72 0.62 -3.75
C ASP A 127 -12.78 1.54 -4.38
N GLY A 128 -12.40 2.68 -4.98
CA GLY A 128 -13.33 3.58 -5.64
C GLY A 128 -13.88 3.03 -6.96
N ALA A 129 -15.00 3.59 -7.42
CA ALA A 129 -15.67 3.23 -8.66
C ALA A 129 -14.83 3.59 -9.90
N HIS A 130 -15.03 2.83 -10.97
CA HIS A 130 -14.37 3.05 -12.25
C HIS A 130 -15.42 3.58 -13.24
N ALA A 131 -15.07 4.62 -14.00
CA ALA A 131 -15.95 5.13 -15.05
C ALA A 131 -16.26 4.06 -16.10
N THR A 132 -15.23 3.27 -16.46
CA THR A 132 -15.37 2.07 -17.27
C THR A 132 -14.98 0.85 -16.42
N PRO A 133 -15.88 -0.14 -16.24
CA PRO A 133 -15.58 -1.36 -15.47
C PRO A 133 -14.29 -2.02 -15.95
N GLY A 134 -13.41 -2.38 -15.01
CA GLY A 134 -12.12 -3.01 -15.30
C GLY A 134 -10.99 -2.07 -15.74
N VAL A 135 -11.26 -0.81 -16.10
CA VAL A 135 -10.23 0.17 -16.42
C VAL A 135 -9.68 0.78 -15.13
N LEU A 136 -8.45 0.40 -14.78
CA LEU A 136 -7.80 0.84 -13.54
C LEU A 136 -7.18 2.24 -13.64
N ALA A 137 -6.64 2.57 -14.82
CA ALA A 137 -6.00 3.85 -15.10
C ALA A 137 -7.01 4.99 -15.17
N LEU A 138 -6.55 6.20 -14.85
CA LEU A 138 -7.31 7.44 -14.98
C LEU A 138 -6.92 8.14 -16.28
N HIS A 139 -7.91 8.54 -17.09
CA HIS A 139 -7.68 9.23 -18.36
C HIS A 139 -8.28 10.65 -18.38
N SER A 140 -8.89 11.08 -17.29
CA SER A 140 -9.47 12.41 -17.15
C SER A 140 -9.52 12.88 -15.69
N ALA A 141 -9.70 14.19 -15.49
CA ALA A 141 -9.98 14.75 -14.17
C ALA A 141 -11.28 14.18 -13.58
N ALA A 142 -12.29 13.94 -14.42
CA ALA A 142 -13.54 13.30 -14.00
C ALA A 142 -13.32 11.89 -13.45
N ASP A 143 -12.42 11.09 -14.06
CA ASP A 143 -12.06 9.78 -13.51
C ASP A 143 -11.43 9.90 -12.12
N ALA A 144 -10.55 10.88 -11.92
CA ALA A 144 -9.90 11.13 -10.64
C ALA A 144 -10.91 11.54 -9.55
N VAL A 145 -11.83 12.45 -9.88
CA VAL A 145 -12.89 12.90 -8.96
C VAL A 145 -13.85 11.77 -8.63
N LEU A 146 -14.32 11.00 -9.64
CA LEU A 146 -15.16 9.84 -9.41
C LEU A 146 -14.47 8.84 -8.48
N ARG A 147 -13.21 8.53 -8.74
CA ARG A 147 -12.46 7.56 -7.94
C ARG A 147 -12.25 8.03 -6.50
N ALA A 148 -11.91 9.31 -6.32
CA ALA A 148 -11.71 9.92 -5.01
C ALA A 148 -13.01 9.95 -4.19
N THR A 149 -14.13 10.33 -4.79
CA THR A 149 -15.44 10.50 -4.11
C THR A 149 -16.18 9.19 -3.86
N THR A 150 -15.75 8.07 -4.45
CA THR A 150 -16.40 6.77 -4.25
C THR A 150 -15.55 5.76 -3.49
N SER A 151 -14.41 6.22 -2.95
CA SER A 151 -13.46 5.43 -2.16
C SER A 151 -13.62 5.69 -0.66
N MET A 152 -13.83 4.64 0.13
CA MET A 152 -13.85 4.72 1.60
C MET A 152 -12.49 5.15 2.15
N ARG A 153 -11.40 4.72 1.49
CA ARG A 153 -10.03 5.05 1.89
C ARG A 153 -9.76 6.55 1.73
N THR A 154 -10.19 7.11 0.60
CA THR A 154 -10.07 8.55 0.36
C THR A 154 -10.93 9.35 1.33
N TRP A 155 -12.18 8.94 1.55
CA TRP A 155 -13.04 9.59 2.56
C TRP A 155 -12.38 9.63 3.94
N SER A 156 -11.83 8.50 4.40
CA SER A 156 -11.12 8.44 5.68
C SER A 156 -9.94 9.41 5.72
N THR A 157 -9.17 9.49 4.62
CA THR A 157 -8.05 10.43 4.49
C THR A 157 -8.52 11.89 4.53
N LEU A 158 -9.56 12.25 3.78
CA LEU A 158 -10.15 13.59 3.75
C LEU A 158 -10.70 14.00 5.13
N ASN A 159 -11.45 13.10 5.77
CA ASN A 159 -12.01 13.31 7.10
C ASN A 159 -10.90 13.51 8.15
N ASN A 160 -9.85 12.69 8.12
CA ASN A 160 -8.70 12.84 9.00
C ASN A 160 -7.96 14.16 8.77
N ALA A 161 -7.78 14.58 7.51
CA ALA A 161 -7.18 15.86 7.17
C ALA A 161 -7.99 17.03 7.76
N MET A 162 -9.32 17.02 7.61
CA MET A 162 -10.20 18.04 8.18
C MET A 162 -10.19 18.06 9.70
N ASN A 163 -10.25 16.89 10.35
CA ASN A 163 -10.23 16.78 11.81
C ASN A 163 -8.90 17.25 12.43
N ARG A 164 -7.80 17.16 11.68
CA ARG A 164 -6.48 17.66 12.08
C ARG A 164 -6.25 19.13 11.72
N GLY A 165 -7.20 19.79 11.06
CA GLY A 165 -7.03 21.16 10.58
C GLY A 165 -5.91 21.28 9.53
N ALA A 166 -5.78 20.28 8.66
CA ALA A 166 -4.78 20.29 7.59
C ALA A 166 -4.98 21.53 6.71
N ARG A 167 -3.86 22.21 6.41
CA ARG A 167 -3.86 23.39 5.53
C ARG A 167 -3.89 23.02 4.05
N GLU A 168 -3.47 21.81 3.73
CA GLU A 168 -3.45 21.28 2.38
C GLU A 168 -3.49 19.74 2.41
N LEU A 169 -3.88 19.15 1.28
CA LEU A 169 -3.76 17.72 1.02
C LEU A 169 -3.22 17.52 -0.39
N LYS A 170 -2.15 16.72 -0.49
CA LYS A 170 -1.52 16.42 -1.78
C LYS A 170 -2.06 15.13 -2.37
N ALA A 171 -2.36 15.16 -3.66
CA ALA A 171 -2.55 13.98 -4.48
C ALA A 171 -1.40 13.88 -5.50
N PHE A 172 -0.83 12.68 -5.57
CA PHE A 172 0.24 12.32 -6.48
C PHE A 172 -0.32 11.48 -7.62
N PHE A 173 0.03 11.86 -8.83
CA PHE A 173 -0.36 11.18 -10.07
C PHE A 173 0.90 10.69 -10.76
N LEU A 174 1.01 9.37 -10.91
CA LEU A 174 2.11 8.70 -11.59
C LEU A 174 1.61 8.10 -12.90
N PRO A 175 2.47 7.89 -13.92
CA PRO A 175 2.10 7.10 -15.08
C PRO A 175 1.58 5.73 -14.65
N PHE A 176 0.45 5.33 -15.21
CA PHE A 176 -0.12 4.03 -14.92
C PHE A 176 0.75 2.94 -15.54
N ASP A 177 1.07 1.93 -14.73
CA ASP A 177 1.91 0.82 -15.14
C ASP A 177 1.11 -0.48 -15.01
N ALA A 178 0.69 -1.01 -16.16
CA ALA A 178 -0.10 -2.24 -16.24
C ALA A 178 0.69 -3.49 -15.79
N ALA A 179 2.02 -3.42 -15.70
CA ALA A 179 2.84 -4.51 -15.18
C ALA A 179 2.78 -4.61 -13.65
N MET A 180 2.35 -3.54 -12.94
CA MET A 180 2.13 -3.52 -11.48
C MET A 180 0.90 -4.34 -11.09
N ARG A 181 1.02 -5.66 -11.18
CA ARG A 181 -0.02 -6.64 -10.87
C ARG A 181 0.18 -7.17 -9.45
N ALA A 182 -0.89 -7.20 -8.66
CA ALA A 182 -0.85 -7.63 -7.25
C ALA A 182 -0.26 -9.03 -7.01
N GLU A 183 -0.39 -9.96 -7.96
CA GLU A 183 0.21 -11.28 -7.90
C GLU A 183 1.75 -11.30 -8.03
N ARG A 184 2.35 -10.19 -8.45
CA ARG A 184 3.80 -9.95 -8.49
C ARG A 184 4.28 -9.12 -7.29
N GLU A 185 3.37 -8.73 -6.40
CA GLU A 185 3.69 -7.93 -5.22
C GLU A 185 4.00 -8.82 -4.02
N TYR A 186 4.97 -8.39 -3.20
CA TYR A 186 5.37 -9.05 -1.97
C TYR A 186 5.47 -8.04 -0.84
N ARG A 187 4.94 -8.42 0.33
CA ARG A 187 5.05 -7.63 1.56
C ARG A 187 6.22 -8.13 2.39
N VAL A 188 7.09 -7.21 2.76
CA VAL A 188 8.29 -7.46 3.56
C VAL A 188 8.10 -6.85 4.95
N PHE A 189 8.55 -7.55 5.98
CA PHE A 189 8.43 -7.15 7.37
C PHE A 189 9.83 -6.89 7.95
N CYS A 190 10.04 -5.68 8.50
CA CYS A 190 11.28 -5.27 9.15
C CYS A 190 11.04 -5.01 10.63
N ALA A 191 11.71 -5.80 11.47
CA ALA A 191 11.48 -5.77 12.91
C ALA A 191 11.85 -4.42 13.55
N PRO A 192 11.14 -3.98 14.59
CA PRO A 192 11.48 -2.78 15.34
C PRO A 192 12.90 -2.84 15.94
N GLY A 193 13.56 -1.68 16.03
CA GLY A 193 14.90 -1.53 16.62
C GLY A 193 16.05 -2.04 15.73
N THR A 194 15.99 -3.32 15.33
CA THR A 194 17.03 -3.93 14.48
C THR A 194 16.87 -3.60 13.00
N LEU A 195 15.64 -3.31 12.58
CA LEU A 195 15.24 -3.15 11.18
C LEU A 195 15.55 -4.35 10.28
N ARG A 196 15.92 -5.50 10.85
CA ARG A 196 16.22 -6.71 10.08
C ARG A 196 14.95 -7.18 9.39
N VAL A 197 15.06 -7.57 8.12
CA VAL A 197 13.98 -8.30 7.43
C VAL A 197 13.74 -9.61 8.17
N THR A 198 12.52 -9.85 8.63
CA THR A 198 12.14 -11.06 9.38
C THR A 198 11.22 -11.98 8.59
N ALA A 199 10.43 -11.41 7.69
CA ALA A 199 9.48 -12.17 6.92
C ALA A 199 9.18 -11.52 5.57
N VAL A 200 8.79 -12.36 4.61
CA VAL A 200 8.25 -11.96 3.30
C VAL A 200 7.00 -12.78 3.03
N SER A 201 5.94 -12.13 2.54
CA SER A 201 4.72 -12.80 2.09
C SER A 201 4.42 -12.41 0.66
N GLN A 202 3.87 -13.32 -0.15
CA GLN A 202 3.12 -12.87 -1.32
C GLN A 202 2.01 -11.91 -0.85
N TYR A 203 1.84 -10.78 -1.54
CA TYR A 203 0.87 -9.77 -1.14
C TYR A 203 -0.57 -10.23 -1.40
N ARG A 204 -0.81 -10.82 -2.58
CA ARG A 204 -2.09 -11.40 -2.97
C ARG A 204 -2.33 -12.75 -2.28
N TRP A 205 -2.47 -12.71 -0.97
CA TRP A 205 -2.55 -13.86 -0.07
C TRP A 205 -3.77 -14.76 -0.31
N HIS A 206 -4.89 -14.20 -0.78
CA HIS A 206 -6.16 -14.90 -1.03
C HIS A 206 -6.21 -15.65 -2.39
N LYS A 207 -5.06 -15.87 -3.03
CA LYS A 207 -4.90 -16.64 -4.27
C LYS A 207 -3.64 -17.50 -4.20
N PRO A 208 -3.56 -18.60 -4.97
CA PRO A 208 -2.30 -19.32 -5.14
C PRO A 208 -1.21 -18.40 -5.68
N TRP A 209 0.02 -18.70 -5.29
CA TRP A 209 1.21 -18.00 -5.74
C TRP A 209 1.31 -18.07 -7.26
N ILE A 210 1.73 -16.97 -7.91
CA ILE A 210 1.83 -16.92 -9.38
C ILE A 210 2.79 -17.98 -9.95
N PHE A 211 3.73 -18.47 -9.13
CA PHE A 211 4.69 -19.50 -9.49
C PHE A 211 4.35 -20.89 -8.92
N ALA A 212 3.14 -21.08 -8.39
CA ALA A 212 2.71 -22.35 -7.78
C ALA A 212 2.80 -23.56 -8.74
N GLY A 213 2.58 -23.34 -10.05
CA GLY A 213 2.65 -24.38 -11.07
C GLY A 213 4.06 -24.75 -11.54
N ARG A 214 5.11 -24.12 -11.00
CA ARG A 214 6.51 -24.39 -11.37
C ARG A 214 7.10 -25.54 -10.57
N GLU A 215 8.17 -26.13 -11.10
CA GLU A 215 8.91 -27.17 -10.39
C GLU A 215 9.54 -26.63 -9.10
N ASP A 216 9.80 -27.51 -8.13
CA ASP A 216 10.30 -27.14 -6.80
C ASP A 216 11.59 -26.30 -6.85
N GLN A 217 12.51 -26.64 -7.76
CA GLN A 217 13.76 -25.91 -7.90
C GLN A 217 13.51 -24.51 -8.46
N GLU A 218 12.71 -24.38 -9.51
CA GLU A 218 12.36 -23.09 -10.10
C GLU A 218 11.64 -22.19 -9.10
N ARG A 219 10.75 -22.76 -8.27
CA ARG A 219 10.08 -22.03 -7.18
C ARG A 219 11.09 -21.47 -6.18
N ARG A 220 12.07 -22.27 -5.76
CA ARG A 220 13.14 -21.82 -4.86
C ARG A 220 14.00 -20.74 -5.51
N ASP A 221 14.39 -20.93 -6.76
CA ASP A 221 15.21 -19.97 -7.51
C ASP A 221 14.51 -18.62 -7.63
N VAL A 222 13.20 -18.61 -7.90
CA VAL A 222 12.40 -17.39 -7.96
C VAL A 222 12.27 -16.74 -6.58
N ALA A 223 12.01 -17.52 -5.52
CA ALA A 223 11.97 -16.98 -4.15
C ALA A 223 13.32 -16.34 -3.75
N ASP A 224 14.44 -16.95 -4.13
CA ASP A 224 15.78 -16.42 -3.88
C ASP A 224 16.05 -15.14 -4.69
N LYS A 225 15.58 -15.05 -5.94
CA LYS A 225 15.63 -13.82 -6.75
C LYS A 225 14.86 -12.68 -6.08
N ILE A 226 13.63 -12.95 -5.63
CA ILE A 226 12.81 -11.98 -4.92
C ILE A 226 13.50 -11.54 -3.63
N MET A 227 14.07 -12.47 -2.85
CA MET A 227 14.79 -12.10 -1.62
C MET A 227 15.99 -11.22 -1.86
N ARG A 228 16.78 -11.47 -2.90
CA ARG A 228 17.90 -10.58 -3.26
C ARG A 228 17.41 -9.18 -3.59
N GLY A 229 16.33 -9.06 -4.35
CA GLY A 229 15.69 -7.77 -4.63
C GLY A 229 15.15 -7.09 -3.36
N VAL A 230 14.55 -7.85 -2.45
CA VAL A 230 14.09 -7.37 -1.14
C VAL A 230 15.25 -6.83 -0.31
N GLU A 231 16.37 -7.55 -0.22
CA GLU A 231 17.57 -7.12 0.51
C GLU A 231 18.19 -5.85 -0.09
N GLU A 232 18.19 -5.73 -1.42
CA GLU A 232 18.65 -4.51 -2.09
C GLU A 232 17.78 -3.31 -1.73
N ILE A 233 16.46 -3.44 -1.88
CA ILE A 233 15.50 -2.38 -1.55
C ILE A 233 15.57 -2.02 -0.07
N HIS A 234 15.63 -3.02 0.81
CA HIS A 234 15.81 -2.83 2.26
C HIS A 234 17.08 -2.03 2.55
N GLY A 235 18.21 -2.41 1.96
CA GLY A 235 19.47 -1.71 2.14
C GLY A 235 19.41 -0.25 1.70
N ARG A 236 18.62 0.07 0.66
CA ARG A 236 18.36 1.45 0.22
C ARG A 236 17.48 2.20 1.22
N ILE A 237 16.38 1.59 1.70
CA ILE A 237 15.52 2.18 2.72
C ILE A 237 16.32 2.53 3.98
N VAL A 238 17.12 1.60 4.50
CA VAL A 238 17.90 1.81 5.72
C VAL A 238 18.95 2.91 5.57
N ARG A 239 19.52 3.09 4.36
CA ARG A 239 20.45 4.17 4.05
C ARG A 239 19.79 5.55 3.98
N GLU A 240 18.54 5.62 3.53
CA GLU A 240 17.76 6.87 3.47
C GLU A 240 17.27 7.33 4.86
N LEU A 241 17.15 6.43 5.83
CA LEU A 241 16.76 6.79 7.19
C LEU A 241 17.83 7.69 7.84
N GLY A 242 17.49 8.95 8.06
CA GLY A 242 18.36 9.93 8.70
C GLY A 242 18.22 10.00 10.23
N ALA A 243 18.43 11.21 10.75
CA ALA A 243 18.37 11.55 12.18
C ALA A 243 17.11 12.35 12.55
N GLU A 244 16.19 12.57 11.62
CA GLU A 244 14.93 13.26 11.90
C GLU A 244 14.06 12.45 12.86
N GLU A 245 13.15 13.12 13.58
CA GLU A 245 12.26 12.47 14.54
C GLU A 245 11.43 11.37 13.88
N THR A 246 10.89 11.63 12.68
CA THR A 246 10.12 10.64 11.92
C THR A 246 10.99 9.43 11.51
N ASP A 247 12.27 9.61 11.20
CA ASP A 247 13.19 8.48 11.01
C ASP A 247 13.45 7.69 12.29
N GLY A 248 13.62 8.39 13.41
CA GLY A 248 13.74 7.74 14.72
C GLY A 248 12.50 6.90 15.04
N LEU A 249 11.31 7.38 14.68
CA LEU A 249 10.06 6.62 14.80
C LEU A 249 10.03 5.39 13.88
N ALA A 250 10.45 5.50 12.62
CA ALA A 250 10.57 4.33 11.74
C ALA A 250 11.50 3.26 12.34
N ARG A 251 12.64 3.68 12.90
CA ARG A 251 13.60 2.79 13.58
C ARG A 251 12.98 2.12 14.80
N ALA A 252 12.32 2.89 15.65
CA ALA A 252 11.73 2.41 16.89
C ALA A 252 10.51 1.51 16.68
N GLN A 253 9.67 1.79 15.67
CA GLN A 253 8.44 1.05 15.39
C GLN A 253 8.63 -0.12 14.42
N GLY A 254 9.74 -0.16 13.67
CA GLY A 254 9.89 -1.04 12.51
C GLY A 254 9.09 -0.52 11.31
N PHE A 255 9.06 -1.28 10.22
CA PHE A 255 8.24 -0.96 9.04
C PHE A 255 7.92 -2.23 8.26
N SER A 256 6.85 -2.19 7.48
CA SER A 256 6.68 -3.11 6.37
C SER A 256 6.81 -2.34 5.06
N PHE A 257 7.17 -3.01 3.98
CA PHE A 257 7.23 -2.39 2.67
C PHE A 257 6.80 -3.39 1.59
N ASP A 258 6.17 -2.87 0.56
CA ASP A 258 5.69 -3.67 -0.56
C ASP A 258 6.64 -3.50 -1.74
N VAL A 259 7.05 -4.62 -2.33
CA VAL A 259 7.87 -4.64 -3.54
C VAL A 259 7.14 -5.31 -4.69
N LEU A 260 7.40 -4.85 -5.90
CA LEU A 260 6.99 -5.51 -7.14
C LEU A 260 8.17 -6.31 -7.67
N PHE A 261 7.98 -7.60 -7.94
CA PHE A 261 8.97 -8.42 -8.63
C PHE A 261 8.68 -8.47 -10.13
N ASP A 262 9.64 -8.00 -10.94
CA ASP A 262 9.61 -8.12 -12.38
C ASP A 262 10.46 -9.33 -12.81
N GLU A 263 9.81 -10.29 -13.45
CA GLU A 263 10.47 -11.52 -13.88
C GLU A 263 11.38 -11.33 -15.10
N GLY A 264 11.06 -10.37 -15.98
CA GLY A 264 11.86 -10.11 -17.18
C GLY A 264 13.20 -9.46 -16.86
N THR A 265 13.24 -8.63 -15.83
CA THR A 265 14.46 -7.97 -15.33
C THR A 265 15.08 -8.68 -14.12
N GLU A 266 14.37 -9.65 -13.54
CA GLU A 266 14.72 -10.35 -12.30
C GLU A 266 15.01 -9.39 -11.13
N SER A 267 14.29 -8.27 -11.07
CA SER A 267 14.54 -7.20 -10.11
C SER A 267 13.29 -6.84 -9.30
N CYS A 268 13.50 -6.17 -8.17
CA CYS A 268 12.42 -5.63 -7.35
C CYS A 268 12.38 -4.11 -7.41
N SER A 269 11.16 -3.56 -7.46
CA SER A 269 10.90 -2.12 -7.31
C SER A 269 10.10 -1.87 -6.04
N LEU A 270 10.39 -0.77 -5.33
CA LEU A 270 9.63 -0.36 -4.16
C LEU A 270 8.28 0.22 -4.59
N ILE A 271 7.19 -0.22 -3.94
CA ILE A 271 5.83 0.29 -4.18
C ILE A 271 5.46 1.32 -3.12
N GLU A 272 5.57 0.93 -1.85
CA GLU A 272 5.27 1.78 -0.70
C GLU A 272 5.85 1.22 0.59
N LEU A 273 5.94 2.06 1.61
CA LEU A 273 6.15 1.65 2.99
C LEU A 273 4.80 1.69 3.72
N ASN A 274 4.67 0.80 4.70
CA ASN A 274 3.48 0.66 5.52
C ASN A 274 3.88 0.60 7.00
N THR A 275 2.91 0.96 7.83
CA THR A 275 3.03 0.89 9.28
C THR A 275 3.23 -0.54 9.74
N PHE A 276 4.20 -0.75 10.62
CA PHE A 276 4.46 -2.06 11.21
C PHE A 276 3.72 -2.23 12.53
N GLY A 277 3.12 -3.42 12.70
CA GLY A 277 2.79 -3.94 14.02
C GLY A 277 1.37 -4.45 14.16
N VAL A 278 1.18 -5.28 15.19
CA VAL A 278 -0.06 -6.00 15.48
C VAL A 278 -1.29 -5.10 15.66
N ARG A 279 -1.10 -3.90 16.20
CA ARG A 279 -2.17 -2.92 16.41
C ARG A 279 -2.30 -1.89 15.29
N SER A 280 -1.60 -2.11 14.17
CA SER A 280 -1.67 -1.24 12.99
C SER A 280 -2.80 -1.66 12.04
N ALA A 281 -3.11 -0.78 11.09
CA ALA A 281 -4.01 -1.07 9.97
C ALA A 281 -3.38 -1.98 8.89
N CYS A 282 -2.08 -2.29 9.01
CA CYS A 282 -1.37 -3.05 7.98
C CYS A 282 -1.77 -4.52 8.05
N GLY A 283 -2.35 -5.03 6.97
CA GLY A 283 -2.65 -6.47 6.82
C GLY A 283 -1.36 -7.32 6.81
N SER A 284 -1.39 -8.45 7.49
CA SER A 284 -0.25 -9.36 7.61
C SER A 284 -0.09 -10.38 6.45
N CYS A 285 -0.90 -10.30 5.39
CA CYS A 285 -0.88 -11.23 4.25
C CYS A 285 -0.93 -12.72 4.70
N LEU A 286 0.05 -13.58 4.39
CA LEU A 286 0.05 -14.99 4.83
C LEU A 286 0.53 -15.19 6.28
N PHE A 287 0.70 -14.12 7.04
CA PHE A 287 1.00 -14.16 8.47
C PHE A 287 -0.23 -13.75 9.29
N GLN A 288 -0.13 -14.00 10.59
CA GLN A 288 -1.06 -13.56 11.62
C GLN A 288 -0.27 -12.80 12.68
N TRP A 289 -0.62 -11.55 12.96
CA TRP A 289 0.24 -10.67 13.78
C TRP A 289 0.50 -11.14 15.21
N VAL A 290 -0.48 -11.78 15.84
CA VAL A 290 -0.41 -12.30 17.22
C VAL A 290 0.28 -13.67 17.24
N LYS A 291 -0.11 -14.60 16.36
CA LYS A 291 0.44 -15.97 16.33
C LYS A 291 1.86 -16.00 15.81
N ASP A 292 2.18 -15.21 14.79
CA ASP A 292 3.52 -15.11 14.20
C ASP A 292 4.36 -13.98 14.83
N ARG A 293 3.92 -13.46 15.98
CA ARG A 293 4.52 -12.28 16.61
C ARG A 293 6.02 -12.45 16.84
N GLU A 294 6.46 -13.58 17.39
CA GLU A 294 7.87 -13.84 17.68
C GLU A 294 8.73 -13.76 16.42
N LEU A 295 8.25 -14.31 15.31
CA LEU A 295 8.91 -14.22 14.01
C LEU A 295 8.94 -12.77 13.50
N LEU A 296 7.78 -12.12 13.40
CA LEU A 296 7.66 -10.79 12.81
C LEU A 296 8.47 -9.74 13.59
N TYR A 297 8.48 -9.83 14.92
CA TYR A 297 9.21 -8.91 15.81
C TYR A 297 10.68 -9.30 16.04
N GLY A 298 11.19 -10.31 15.33
CA GLY A 298 12.63 -10.59 15.24
C GLY A 298 13.21 -11.46 16.34
N ALA A 299 12.40 -12.20 17.09
CA ALA A 299 12.88 -13.21 18.03
C ALA A 299 13.41 -14.48 17.32
N ALA A 300 12.93 -14.77 16.10
CA ALA A 300 13.47 -15.83 15.26
C ALA A 300 14.75 -15.38 14.51
N GLU A 301 15.69 -16.29 14.27
CA GLU A 301 16.91 -15.98 13.52
C GLU A 301 16.72 -16.04 12.00
N GLU A 302 15.90 -16.97 11.52
CA GLU A 302 15.69 -17.22 10.10
C GLU A 302 14.55 -16.37 9.52
N VAL A 303 14.77 -15.82 8.32
CA VAL A 303 13.73 -15.14 7.54
C VAL A 303 12.78 -16.15 6.92
N GLU A 304 11.47 -15.98 7.16
CA GLU A 304 10.44 -16.84 6.58
C GLU A 304 9.80 -16.19 5.34
N PHE A 305 9.79 -16.89 4.21
CA PHE A 305 9.10 -16.48 2.99
C PHE A 305 7.84 -17.33 2.85
N ARG A 306 6.65 -16.74 2.98
CA ARG A 306 5.37 -17.45 2.82
C ARG A 306 4.75 -17.24 1.44
N VAL A 307 4.33 -18.36 0.86
CA VAL A 307 3.54 -18.43 -0.38
C VAL A 307 2.39 -19.42 -0.18
N ALA A 308 1.26 -19.21 -0.86
CA ALA A 308 0.11 -20.10 -0.81
C ALA A 308 0.07 -20.96 -2.08
N MET A 309 -0.21 -22.26 -1.95
CA MET A 309 -0.25 -23.19 -3.08
C MET A 309 -1.40 -24.18 -2.98
#